data_AF-A0A523U545-F1
#
_entry.id   AF-A0A523U545-F1
#
_cell.length_a   1.000
_cell.length_b   1.000
_cell.length_c   1.000
_cell.angle_alpha   90.00
_cell.angle_beta   90.00
_cell.angle_gamma   90.00
#
_symmetry.space_group_name_H-M   'P 1'
#
loop_
_entity.id
_entity.type
_entity.pdbx_description
1 polymer ?
#
loop_
_entity_poly.entity_id
_entity_poly.type
_entity_poly.pdbx_seq_one_letter_code
_entity_poly.pdbx_strand_id
1 'polypeptide(L)'
;MTPERARELIAALARGEFKKEWALAKIEQEEYLVEDKIWRYPKDSPPRELEEIPTYEELPFYKKQRKITMRNCGFINPENIEEYIARGGYSTLYKVLKELRPEEVIAEVTRSGLRGRGGAGFPTGRKWDLCRKATGDIKYII
;
A
#
# COMPACT_ATOMS: atom_id res chain seq x y z
N MET A 1 -15.30 -1.10 16.25
CA MET A 1 -16.63 -0.59 15.86
C MET A 1 -17.63 -1.69 16.16
N THR A 2 -18.68 -1.45 16.96
CA THR A 2 -19.76 -2.44 17.14
C THR A 2 -20.77 -2.33 15.99
N PRO A 3 -21.57 -3.37 15.70
CA PRO A 3 -22.61 -3.31 14.67
C PRO A 3 -23.59 -2.14 14.87
N GLU A 4 -23.94 -1.81 16.11
CA GLU A 4 -24.84 -0.71 16.47
C GLU A 4 -24.24 0.64 16.09
N ARG A 5 -22.97 0.88 16.47
CA ARG A 5 -22.25 2.11 16.09
C ARG A 5 -22.06 2.23 14.58
N ALA A 6 -21.87 1.11 13.87
CA ALA A 6 -21.79 1.13 12.42
C ALA A 6 -23.10 1.59 11.78
N ARG A 7 -24.26 1.07 12.23
CA ARG A 7 -25.58 1.52 11.74
C ARG A 7 -25.83 2.99 12.04
N GLU A 8 -25.49 3.44 13.25
CA GLU A 8 -25.63 4.85 13.65
C GLU A 8 -24.75 5.77 12.79
N LEU A 9 -23.50 5.38 12.51
CA LEU A 9 -22.61 6.11 11.62
C LEU A 9 -23.21 6.23 10.22
N ILE A 10 -23.69 5.13 9.64
CA ILE A 10 -24.30 5.12 8.31
C ILE A 10 -25.52 6.04 8.27
N ALA A 11 -26.39 5.97 9.29
CA ALA A 11 -27.57 6.82 9.38
C ALA A 11 -27.22 8.31 9.49
N ALA A 12 -26.18 8.66 10.27
CA ALA A 12 -25.68 10.03 10.37
C ALA A 12 -25.13 10.53 9.02
N LEU A 13 -24.27 9.73 8.38
CA LEU A 13 -23.71 10.08 7.06
C LEU A 13 -24.79 10.24 5.99
N ALA A 14 -25.84 9.41 6.01
CA ALA A 14 -26.98 9.53 5.10
C ALA A 14 -27.78 10.84 5.28
N ARG A 15 -27.72 11.46 6.46
CA ARG A 15 -28.27 12.80 6.74
C ARG A 15 -27.28 13.94 6.50
N GLY A 16 -26.06 13.64 6.04
CA GLY A 16 -24.97 14.61 5.92
C GLY A 16 -24.32 15.00 7.26
N GLU A 17 -24.59 14.26 8.34
CA GLU A 17 -24.02 14.51 9.65
C GLU A 17 -22.69 13.76 9.81
N PHE A 18 -21.61 14.50 10.10
CA PHE A 18 -20.30 13.92 10.39
C PHE A 18 -20.02 13.92 11.90
N LYS A 19 -19.86 12.73 12.49
CA LYS A 19 -19.50 12.54 13.90
C LYS A 19 -17.98 12.64 14.09
N LYS A 20 -17.49 13.88 14.27
CA LYS A 20 -16.06 14.19 14.45
C LYS A 20 -15.40 13.38 15.56
N GLU A 21 -16.11 13.13 16.64
CA GLU A 21 -15.64 12.35 17.80
C GLU A 21 -15.39 10.86 17.50
N TRP A 22 -15.85 10.36 16.35
CA TRP A 22 -15.60 8.98 15.89
C TRP A 22 -14.50 8.89 14.82
N ALA A 23 -14.03 10.04 14.34
CA ALA A 23 -12.93 10.09 13.38
C ALA A 23 -11.61 9.75 14.09
N LEU A 24 -10.94 8.71 13.63
CA LEU A 24 -9.62 8.34 14.14
C LEU A 24 -8.53 9.27 13.59
N ALA A 25 -8.56 9.51 12.29
CA ALA A 25 -7.62 10.37 11.57
C ALA A 25 -8.22 10.77 10.22
N LYS A 26 -7.65 11.82 9.62
CA LYS A 26 -7.87 12.20 8.22
C LYS A 26 -6.73 11.69 7.33
N ILE A 27 -7.04 11.52 6.05
CA ILE A 27 -6.07 11.19 5.00
C ILE A 27 -6.02 12.39 4.07
N GLU A 28 -4.92 13.13 4.10
CA GLU A 28 -4.74 14.32 3.25
C GLU A 28 -3.87 14.03 2.03
N GLN A 29 -3.11 12.94 2.05
CA GLN A 29 -2.29 12.54 0.93
C GLN A 29 -2.07 11.03 0.88
N GLU A 30 -1.74 10.55 -0.31
CA GLU A 30 -1.39 9.17 -0.57
C GLU A 30 -0.14 9.11 -1.44
N GLU A 31 0.79 8.24 -1.05
CA GLU A 31 2.03 8.01 -1.79
C GLU A 31 1.88 6.81 -2.73
N TYR A 32 2.00 7.07 -4.02
CA TYR A 32 2.07 6.08 -5.08
C TYR A 32 3.54 5.71 -5.27
N LEU A 33 4.10 4.95 -4.32
CA LEU A 33 5.53 4.65 -4.23
C LEU A 33 6.18 4.12 -5.52
N VAL A 34 5.42 3.43 -6.37
CA VAL A 34 5.93 2.88 -7.64
C VAL A 34 6.10 3.98 -8.70
N GLU A 35 5.21 4.97 -8.68
CA GLU A 35 5.19 6.06 -9.65
C GLU A 35 5.94 7.30 -9.15
N ASP A 36 6.45 7.26 -7.91
CA ASP A 36 7.04 8.40 -7.20
C ASP A 36 6.11 9.63 -7.22
N LYS A 37 4.80 9.39 -7.06
CA LYS A 37 3.77 10.42 -7.06
C LYS A 37 3.13 10.52 -5.68
N ILE A 38 2.79 11.75 -5.31
CA ILE A 38 1.96 12.04 -4.15
C ILE A 38 0.64 12.59 -4.66
N TRP A 39 -0.45 11.91 -4.32
CA TRP A 39 -1.80 12.41 -4.54
C TRP A 39 -2.29 13.09 -3.27
N ARG A 40 -2.95 14.25 -3.37
CA ARG A 40 -3.45 15.01 -2.21
C ARG A 40 -4.97 15.17 -2.25
N TYR A 41 -5.59 15.10 -1.07
CA TYR A 41 -7.01 15.24 -0.83
C TYR A 41 -7.26 16.26 0.30
N PRO A 42 -8.22 17.19 0.16
CA PRO A 42 -8.79 17.71 -1.07
C PRO A 42 -7.75 18.53 -1.88
N LYS A 43 -8.07 18.92 -3.11
CA LYS A 43 -7.22 19.88 -3.87
C LYS A 43 -7.20 21.27 -3.23
N ASP A 44 -8.25 21.60 -2.47
CA ASP A 44 -8.43 22.81 -1.68
C ASP A 44 -8.18 22.53 -0.18
N SER A 45 -8.40 23.54 0.68
CA SER A 45 -8.36 23.35 2.13
C SER A 45 -9.42 22.34 2.61
N PRO A 46 -9.11 21.45 3.58
CA PRO A 46 -10.12 20.57 4.17
C PRO A 46 -11.26 21.42 4.79
N PRO A 47 -12.49 20.89 4.86
CA PRO A 47 -13.56 21.51 5.63
C PRO A 47 -13.06 21.84 7.05
N ARG A 48 -13.43 23.01 7.59
CA ARG A 48 -12.97 23.48 8.91
C ARG A 48 -13.21 22.44 10.02
N GLU A 49 -14.28 21.67 9.89
CA GLU A 49 -14.67 20.60 10.80
C GLU A 49 -13.61 19.49 10.93
N LEU A 50 -12.75 19.34 9.91
CA LEU A 50 -11.68 18.35 9.85
C LEU A 50 -10.29 18.90 10.22
N GLU A 51 -10.14 20.21 10.44
CA GLU A 51 -8.83 20.82 10.75
C GLU A 51 -8.24 20.26 12.04
N GLU A 52 -9.07 20.03 13.06
CA GLU A 52 -8.64 19.54 14.37
C GLU A 52 -8.42 18.01 14.41
N ILE A 53 -8.83 17.26 13.39
CA ILE A 53 -8.60 15.81 13.33
C ILE A 53 -7.15 15.59 12.86
N PRO A 54 -6.32 14.81 13.58
CA PRO A 54 -4.94 14.55 13.16
C PRO A 54 -4.89 13.75 11.87
N THR A 55 -3.83 13.91 11.08
CA THR A 55 -3.59 13.00 9.96
C THR A 55 -3.23 11.60 10.44
N TYR A 56 -3.36 10.62 9.55
CA TYR A 56 -2.97 9.25 9.85
C TYR A 56 -1.51 9.13 10.30
N GLU A 57 -0.63 9.93 9.71
CA GLU A 57 0.81 9.99 10.00
C GLU A 57 1.12 10.70 11.33
N GLU A 58 0.20 11.52 11.85
CA GLU A 58 0.37 12.22 13.14
C GLU A 58 -0.01 11.35 14.34
N LEU A 59 -0.80 10.30 14.11
CA LEU A 59 -1.26 9.43 15.19
C LEU A 59 -0.09 8.80 15.95
N PRO A 60 -0.08 8.82 17.30
CA PRO A 60 1.04 8.33 18.11
C PRO A 60 1.51 6.92 17.77
N PHE A 61 0.57 6.03 17.40
CA PHE A 61 0.86 4.65 17.03
C PHE A 61 1.51 4.54 15.64
N TYR A 62 1.06 5.32 14.66
CA TYR A 62 1.50 5.19 13.26
C TYR A 62 2.66 6.12 12.89
N LYS A 63 2.87 7.23 13.60
CA LYS A 63 3.89 8.25 13.25
C LYS A 63 5.33 7.76 13.15
N LYS A 64 5.64 6.62 13.78
CA LYS A 64 6.97 5.99 13.74
C LYS A 64 7.06 4.80 12.77
N GLN A 65 6.00 4.51 12.03
CA GLN A 65 5.91 3.38 11.12
C GLN A 65 6.08 3.84 9.68
N ARG A 66 6.93 3.14 8.91
CA ARG A 66 6.98 3.26 7.46
C ARG A 66 6.38 2.02 6.81
N LYS A 67 5.12 2.11 6.38
CA LYS A 67 4.40 0.98 5.76
C LYS A 67 4.69 0.94 4.27
N ILE A 68 5.54 0.01 3.83
CA ILE A 68 5.83 -0.21 2.40
C ILE A 68 4.93 -1.31 1.83
N THR A 69 4.98 -2.51 2.42
CA THR A 69 4.18 -3.68 1.98
C THR A 69 2.72 -3.57 2.43
N MET A 70 2.49 -3.03 3.63
CA MET A 70 1.16 -2.91 4.25
C MET A 70 0.46 -1.58 3.94
N ARG A 71 0.96 -0.79 2.99
CA ARG A 71 0.46 0.57 2.71
C ARG A 71 -1.03 0.63 2.39
N ASN A 72 -1.57 -0.41 1.76
CA ASN A 72 -2.98 -0.48 1.39
C ASN A 72 -3.87 -1.12 2.47
N CYS A 73 -3.29 -1.70 3.53
CA CYS A 73 -4.04 -2.45 4.54
C CYS A 73 -4.95 -1.51 5.34
N GLY A 74 -6.25 -1.78 5.28
CA GLY A 74 -7.29 -0.96 5.92
C GLY A 74 -7.79 0.23 5.08
N PHE A 75 -7.26 0.42 3.87
CA PHE A 75 -7.63 1.54 2.98
C PHE A 75 -8.36 1.11 1.70
N ILE A 76 -8.26 -0.17 1.32
CA ILE A 76 -8.98 -0.75 0.18
C ILE A 76 -9.74 -2.00 0.61
N ASN A 77 -10.79 -2.34 -0.13
CA ASN A 77 -11.39 -3.66 -0.09
C ASN A 77 -10.42 -4.67 -0.75
N PRO A 78 -9.91 -5.67 -0.01
CA PRO A 78 -8.97 -6.66 -0.55
C PRO A 78 -9.59 -7.57 -1.63
N GLU A 79 -10.92 -7.65 -1.71
CA GLU A 79 -11.64 -8.46 -2.70
C GLU A 79 -12.00 -7.67 -3.97
N ASN A 80 -11.70 -6.36 -4.00
CA ASN A 80 -11.97 -5.51 -5.15
C ASN A 80 -10.67 -5.15 -5.89
N ILE A 81 -10.48 -5.74 -7.07
CA ILE A 81 -9.28 -5.51 -7.88
C ILE A 81 -9.13 -4.06 -8.35
N GLU A 82 -10.25 -3.38 -8.63
CA GLU A 82 -10.22 -2.01 -9.16
C GLU A 82 -9.69 -1.01 -8.12
N GLU A 83 -9.98 -1.24 -6.83
CA GLU A 83 -9.41 -0.42 -5.75
C GLU A 83 -7.90 -0.62 -5.63
N TYR A 84 -7.40 -1.85 -5.86
CA TYR A 84 -5.97 -2.12 -5.87
C TYR A 84 -5.28 -1.45 -7.07
N ILE A 85 -5.88 -1.54 -8.26
CA ILE A 85 -5.39 -0.89 -9.49
C ILE A 85 -5.40 0.64 -9.34
N ALA A 86 -6.48 1.21 -8.79
CA ALA A 86 -6.60 2.65 -8.55
C ALA A 86 -5.48 3.19 -7.65
N ARG A 87 -4.92 2.36 -6.75
CA ARG A 87 -3.75 2.69 -5.92
C ARG A 87 -2.41 2.27 -6.54
N GLY A 88 -2.34 2.15 -7.86
CA GLY A 88 -1.13 1.79 -8.60
C GLY A 88 -0.75 0.31 -8.49
N GLY A 89 -1.66 -0.55 -8.02
CA GLY A 89 -1.49 -2.01 -8.08
C GLY A 89 -1.23 -2.48 -9.51
N TYR A 90 -0.42 -3.54 -9.67
CA TYR A 90 0.02 -4.09 -10.95
C TYR A 90 0.84 -3.18 -11.89
N SER A 91 0.99 -1.89 -11.62
CA SER A 91 1.81 -0.97 -12.44
C SER A 91 3.26 -1.47 -12.64
N THR A 92 3.92 -1.93 -11.57
CA THR A 92 5.27 -2.53 -11.66
C THR A 92 5.26 -3.83 -12.46
N LEU A 93 4.22 -4.66 -12.31
CA LEU A 93 4.11 -5.91 -13.05
C LEU A 93 4.01 -5.64 -14.55
N TYR A 94 3.17 -4.68 -14.94
CA TYR A 94 3.04 -4.23 -16.32
C TYR A 94 4.40 -3.78 -16.88
N LYS A 95 5.11 -2.90 -16.13
CA LYS A 95 6.44 -2.43 -16.50
C LYS A 95 7.43 -3.59 -16.69
N VAL A 96 7.49 -4.52 -15.73
CA VAL A 96 8.39 -5.68 -15.78
C VAL A 96 8.12 -6.55 -17.01
N LEU A 97 6.85 -6.82 -17.31
CA LEU A 97 6.47 -7.67 -18.44
C LEU A 97 6.70 -7.02 -19.80
N LYS A 98 6.68 -5.69 -19.88
CA LYS A 98 6.80 -4.95 -21.15
C LYS A 98 8.20 -4.45 -21.44
N GLU A 99 8.95 -4.05 -20.41
CA GLU A 99 10.15 -3.23 -20.58
C GLU A 99 11.42 -3.90 -20.06
N LEU A 100 11.32 -4.89 -19.18
CA LEU A 100 12.49 -5.44 -18.48
C LEU A 100 12.74 -6.90 -18.86
N ARG A 101 14.02 -7.23 -19.00
CA ARG A 101 14.48 -8.62 -19.09
C ARG A 101 14.58 -9.25 -17.69
N PRO A 102 14.46 -10.58 -17.55
CA PRO A 102 14.57 -11.25 -16.27
C PRO A 102 15.85 -10.90 -15.48
N GLU A 103 16.97 -10.72 -16.18
CA GLU A 103 18.26 -10.38 -15.58
C GLU A 103 18.26 -8.97 -14.98
N GLU A 104 17.53 -8.03 -15.59
CA GLU A 104 17.38 -6.66 -15.10
C GLU A 104 16.49 -6.61 -13.85
N VAL A 105 15.45 -7.44 -13.81
CA VAL A 105 14.62 -7.63 -12.62
C VAL A 105 15.43 -8.21 -11.46
N ILE A 106 16.24 -9.24 -11.71
CA ILE A 106 17.13 -9.82 -10.69
C ILE A 106 18.14 -8.79 -10.20
N ALA A 107 18.70 -7.97 -11.10
CA ALA A 107 19.63 -6.90 -10.74
C ALA A 107 18.95 -5.84 -9.86
N GLU A 108 17.71 -5.43 -10.16
CA GLU A 108 16.94 -4.49 -9.33
C GLU A 108 16.69 -5.04 -7.92
N VAL A 109 16.23 -6.29 -7.80
CA VAL A 109 16.00 -6.94 -6.49
C VAL A 109 17.30 -7.15 -5.71
N THR A 110 18.42 -7.35 -6.42
CA THR A 110 19.75 -7.42 -5.80
C THR A 110 20.17 -6.05 -5.26
N ARG A 111 20.01 -4.98 -6.07
CA ARG A 111 20.30 -3.60 -5.67
C ARG A 111 19.46 -3.13 -4.49
N SER A 112 18.20 -3.57 -4.40
CA SER A 112 17.30 -3.21 -3.29
C SER A 112 17.75 -3.78 -1.94
N GLY A 113 18.70 -4.73 -1.93
CA GLY A 113 19.15 -5.40 -0.71
C GLY A 113 18.05 -6.25 -0.05
N LEU A 114 17.04 -6.68 -0.81
CA LEU A 114 15.95 -7.49 -0.25
C LEU A 114 16.51 -8.83 0.27
N ARG A 115 16.10 -9.18 1.49
CA ARG A 115 16.45 -10.44 2.15
C ARG A 115 15.20 -11.23 2.47
N GLY A 116 15.33 -12.55 2.51
CA GLY A 116 14.24 -13.46 2.86
C GLY A 116 13.67 -13.13 4.24
N ARG A 117 12.35 -12.89 4.31
CA ARG A 117 11.64 -12.52 5.53
C ARG A 117 11.10 -13.71 6.34
N GLY A 118 11.41 -14.93 5.94
CA GLY A 118 11.09 -16.16 6.68
C GLY A 118 12.06 -16.51 7.82
N GLY A 119 12.93 -15.59 8.24
CA GLY A 119 13.86 -15.76 9.36
C GLY A 119 15.34 -15.79 8.96
N ALA A 120 15.73 -16.67 8.02
CA ALA A 120 17.14 -16.87 7.67
C ALA A 120 17.84 -15.65 7.00
N GLY A 121 17.07 -14.71 6.44
CA GLY A 121 17.64 -13.49 5.87
C GLY A 121 18.54 -13.73 4.64
N PHE A 122 18.34 -14.80 3.87
CA PHE A 122 19.13 -15.05 2.67
C PHE A 122 18.86 -13.95 1.61
N PRO A 123 19.88 -13.40 0.91
CA PRO A 123 19.68 -12.37 -0.12
C PRO A 123 18.75 -12.86 -1.25
N THR A 124 17.62 -12.18 -1.43
CA THR A 124 16.57 -12.63 -2.36
C THR A 124 17.04 -12.58 -3.81
N GLY A 125 17.75 -11.52 -4.21
CA GLY A 125 18.31 -11.39 -5.56
C GLY A 125 19.26 -12.54 -5.92
N ARG A 126 20.12 -12.94 -4.97
CA ARG A 126 21.01 -14.12 -5.14
C ARG A 126 20.22 -15.42 -5.28
N LYS A 127 19.15 -15.60 -4.50
CA LYS A 127 18.29 -16.78 -4.61
C LYS A 127 17.68 -16.87 -6.02
N TRP A 128 17.17 -15.75 -6.54
CA TRP A 128 16.55 -15.69 -7.86
C TRP A 128 17.56 -15.95 -8.98
N ASP A 129 18.77 -15.39 -8.90
CA ASP A 129 19.85 -15.63 -9.87
C ASP A 129 20.23 -17.12 -9.95
N LEU A 130 20.36 -17.79 -8.80
CA LEU A 130 20.62 -19.23 -8.73
C LEU A 130 19.50 -20.05 -9.40
N CYS A 131 18.24 -19.74 -9.09
CA CYS A 131 17.08 -20.41 -9.71
C CYS A 131 17.02 -20.17 -11.23
N ARG A 132 17.37 -18.97 -11.69
CA ARG A 132 17.39 -18.63 -13.12
C ARG A 132 18.45 -19.41 -13.88
N LYS A 133 19.64 -19.58 -13.29
CA LYS A 133 20.79 -20.30 -13.87
C LYS A 133 20.69 -21.81 -13.77
N ALA A 134 19.86 -22.34 -12.86
CA ALA A 134 19.60 -23.77 -12.76
C ALA A 134 19.09 -24.32 -14.10
N THR A 135 19.61 -25.49 -14.49
CA THR A 135 19.19 -26.24 -15.67
C THR A 135 17.78 -26.82 -15.49
N GLY A 136 17.13 -27.12 -16.61
CA GLY A 136 15.75 -27.63 -16.65
C GLY A 136 14.76 -26.60 -17.18
N ASP A 137 13.80 -27.10 -17.96
CA ASP A 137 12.83 -26.27 -18.68
C ASP A 137 11.68 -25.79 -17.78
N ILE A 138 11.33 -26.59 -16.77
CA ILE A 138 10.22 -26.30 -15.85
C ILE A 138 10.78 -25.69 -14.56
N LYS A 139 10.20 -24.56 -14.15
CA LYS A 139 10.54 -23.85 -12.92
C LYS A 139 9.27 -23.53 -12.13
N TYR A 140 9.39 -23.48 -10.81
CA TYR A 140 8.27 -23.24 -9.90
C TYR A 140 8.55 -22.04 -8.99
N ILE A 141 7.47 -21.36 -8.60
CA ILE A 141 7.44 -20.38 -7.50
C ILE A 141 6.52 -20.95 -6.44
N ILE A 142 6.99 -20.94 -5.18
CA ILE A 142 6.30 -21.47 -4.00
C ILE A 142 6.24 -20.34 -2.96
#